data_AF-A0A9P6DMT3-F1
#
_entry.id   AF-A0A9P6DMT3-F1
#
_cell.length_a   1.000
_cell.length_b   1.000
_cell.length_c   1.000
_cell.angle_alpha   90.00
_cell.angle_beta   90.00
_cell.angle_gamma   90.00
#
_symmetry.space_group_name_H-M   'P 1'
#
loop_
_entity.id
_entity.type
_entity.pdbx_description
1 polymer ?
#
loop_
_entity_poly.entity_id
_entity_poly.type
_entity_poly.pdbx_seq_one_letter_code
_entity_poly.pdbx_strand_id
1 'polypeptide(L)'
;KENVLLDWITHLGFLAQPLDCWTVGPFVKDLCGKFPGKCWLQRFLQCHKNETWYCQSSALDPKRARSFNYTTVHDYFNKLKAVLEEHDIPWENVYNMDEKGCQL
;
A
#
# COMPACT_ATOMS: atom_id res chain seq x y z
N LYS A 1 21.04 -0.17 15.87
CA LYS A 1 20.29 -1.32 15.29
C LYS A 1 18.80 -1.03 15.25
N GLU A 2 18.22 -0.56 16.35
CA GLU A 2 16.80 -0.19 16.45
C GLU A 2 16.39 0.95 15.50
N ASN A 3 17.13 2.07 15.47
CA ASN A 3 16.86 3.18 14.55
C ASN A 3 16.91 2.77 13.06
N VAL A 4 17.84 1.88 12.70
CA VAL A 4 17.94 1.34 11.32
C VAL A 4 16.68 0.57 10.93
N LEU A 5 16.10 -0.14 11.90
CA LEU A 5 14.85 -0.87 11.67
C LEU A 5 13.65 0.08 11.58
N LEU A 6 13.63 1.16 12.38
CA LEU A 6 12.59 2.19 12.30
C LEU A 6 12.62 2.90 10.94
N ASP A 7 13.80 3.28 10.45
CA ASP A 7 13.96 3.91 9.13
C ASP A 7 13.45 2.99 8.02
N TRP A 8 13.76 1.70 8.11
CA TRP A 8 13.32 0.72 7.13
C TRP A 8 11.80 0.47 7.20
N ILE A 9 11.21 0.36 8.39
CA ILE A 9 9.74 0.24 8.55
C ILE A 9 9.04 1.49 8.01
N THR A 10 9.62 2.67 8.23
CA THR A 10 9.09 3.93 7.70
C THR A 10 9.16 3.95 6.17
N HIS A 11 10.27 3.48 5.60
CA HIS A 11 10.42 3.31 4.16
C HIS A 11 9.38 2.34 3.56
N LEU A 12 9.10 1.21 4.23
CA LEU A 12 8.03 0.29 3.81
C LEU A 12 6.66 0.96 3.82
N GLY A 13 6.39 1.82 4.81
CA GLY A 13 5.18 2.64 4.87
C GLY A 13 5.04 3.56 3.65
N PHE A 14 6.11 4.22 3.24
CA PHE A 14 6.12 5.04 2.01
C PHE A 14 5.86 4.23 0.74
N LEU A 15 6.25 2.96 0.70
CA LEU A 15 6.01 2.05 -0.42
C LEU A 15 4.61 1.40 -0.38
N ALA A 16 3.78 1.75 0.60
CA ALA A 16 2.49 1.09 0.88
C ALA A 16 2.62 -0.44 1.02
N GLN A 17 3.79 -0.91 1.49
CA GLN A 17 4.02 -2.32 1.75
C GLN A 17 3.40 -2.71 3.10
N PRO A 18 2.62 -3.79 3.18
CA PRO A 18 2.04 -4.23 4.44
C PRO A 18 3.15 -4.66 5.41
N LEU A 19 3.06 -4.20 6.66
CA LEU A 19 3.98 -4.58 7.73
C LEU A 19 3.53 -5.91 8.34
N ASP A 20 4.13 -7.01 7.91
CA ASP A 20 3.93 -8.32 8.50
C ASP A 20 5.24 -8.97 8.98
N CYS A 21 5.12 -10.06 9.75
CA CYS A 21 6.29 -10.75 10.28
C CYS A 21 7.13 -11.45 9.20
N TRP A 22 6.56 -11.71 8.02
CA TRP A 22 7.25 -12.33 6.88
C TRP A 22 8.10 -11.33 6.12
N THR A 23 7.66 -10.08 6.08
CA THR A 23 8.39 -8.95 5.49
C THR A 23 9.48 -8.52 6.43
N VAL A 24 9.15 -8.25 7.70
CA VAL A 24 10.08 -7.67 8.68
C VAL A 24 11.03 -8.70 9.30
N GLY A 25 10.58 -9.95 9.46
CA GLY A 25 11.33 -11.01 10.13
C GLY A 25 12.70 -11.33 9.53
N PRO A 26 12.81 -11.52 8.20
CA PRO A 26 14.09 -11.76 7.54
C PRO A 26 15.09 -10.63 7.77
N PHE A 27 14.66 -9.38 7.65
CA PHE A 27 15.52 -8.21 7.87
C PHE A 27 16.02 -8.13 9.31
N VAL A 28 15.15 -8.41 10.29
CA VAL A 28 15.53 -8.49 11.70
C VAL A 28 16.51 -9.64 11.96
N LYS A 29 16.34 -10.79 11.30
CA LYS A 29 17.30 -11.90 11.38
C LYS A 29 18.66 -11.51 10.83
N ASP A 30 18.72 -10.78 9.72
CA ASP A 30 19.99 -10.36 9.13
C ASP A 30 20.71 -9.33 10.02
N LEU A 31 19.96 -8.43 10.68
CA LEU A 31 20.50 -7.43 11.61
C LEU A 31 20.97 -8.02 12.96
N CYS A 32 20.26 -9.03 13.48
CA CYS A 32 20.40 -9.52 14.85
C CYS A 32 20.86 -10.98 14.96
N GLY A 33 20.95 -11.69 13.84
CA GLY A 33 21.32 -13.11 13.75
C GLY A 33 20.22 -14.09 14.18
N LYS A 34 19.02 -13.61 14.54
CA LYS A 34 17.91 -14.44 15.05
C LYS A 34 16.56 -13.95 14.54
N PHE A 35 15.68 -14.88 14.21
CA PHE A 35 14.30 -14.54 13.86
C PHE A 35 13.55 -13.97 15.07
N PRO A 36 12.78 -12.89 14.88
CA PRO A 36 11.92 -12.37 15.93
C PRO A 36 10.77 -13.33 16.24
N GLY A 37 10.28 -13.31 17.48
CA GLY A 37 9.12 -14.10 17.87
C GLY A 37 7.83 -13.62 17.19
N LYS A 38 6.79 -14.48 17.15
CA LYS A 38 5.52 -14.20 16.46
C LYS A 38 4.86 -12.87 16.84
N CYS A 39 4.89 -12.51 18.13
CA CYS A 39 4.30 -11.26 18.64
C CYS A 39 5.31 -10.09 18.71
N TRP A 40 6.55 -10.30 18.28
CA TRP A 40 7.61 -9.32 18.45
C TRP A 40 7.33 -8.04 17.65
N LEU A 41 6.92 -8.17 16.38
CA LEU A 41 6.62 -7.01 15.53
C LEU A 41 5.50 -6.13 16.12
N GLN A 42 4.43 -6.77 16.62
CA GLN A 42 3.34 -6.06 17.29
C GLN A 42 3.84 -5.28 18.51
N ARG A 43 4.68 -5.90 19.36
CA ARG A 43 5.25 -5.24 20.55
C ARG A 43 6.20 -4.11 20.16
N PHE A 44 7.01 -4.32 19.13
CA PHE A 44 7.93 -3.32 18.61
C PHE A 44 7.17 -2.07 18.14
N LEU A 45 6.14 -2.25 17.31
CA LEU A 45 5.30 -1.15 16.84
C LEU A 45 4.55 -0.45 17.99
N GLN A 46 4.13 -1.20 19.01
CA GLN A 46 3.49 -0.63 20.19
C GLN A 46 4.46 0.25 21.02
N CYS A 47 5.72 -0.15 21.13
CA CYS A 47 6.77 0.63 21.79
C CYS A 47 7.09 1.92 21.02
N HIS A 48 7.08 1.88 19.69
CA HIS A 48 7.42 3.02 18.82
C HIS A 48 6.20 3.72 18.22
N LYS A 49 5.03 3.60 18.84
CA LYS A 49 3.76 4.18 18.34
C LYS A 49 3.81 5.70 18.05
N ASN A 50 4.73 6.43 18.69
CA ASN A 50 4.89 7.87 18.49
C ASN A 50 5.79 8.21 17.30
N GLU A 51 6.61 7.26 16.86
CA GLU A 51 7.60 7.41 15.78
C GLU A 51 7.11 6.71 14.50
N THR A 52 6.33 5.64 14.64
CA THR A 52 5.77 4.88 13.53
C THR A 52 4.29 5.17 13.36
N TRP A 53 3.92 5.76 12.22
CA TRP A 53 2.52 5.84 11.81
C TRP A 53 2.15 4.60 11.02
N TYR A 54 1.70 3.55 11.72
CA TYR A 54 1.11 2.38 11.06
C TYR A 54 -0.39 2.36 11.33
N CYS A 55 -1.18 2.26 10.27
CA CYS A 55 -2.62 2.07 10.38
C CYS A 55 -2.98 0.65 9.97
N GLN A 56 -3.92 0.06 10.69
CA GLN A 56 -4.57 -1.15 10.21
C GLN A 56 -5.39 -0.77 8.97
N SER A 57 -5.12 -1.41 7.84
CA SER A 57 -5.96 -1.25 6.65
C SER A 57 -7.39 -1.63 7.02
N SER A 58 -8.33 -0.72 6.79
CA SER A 58 -9.76 -1.03 6.93
C SER A 58 -10.13 -2.10 5.89
N ALA A 59 -11.08 -2.98 6.25
CA ALA A 59 -11.64 -3.89 5.27
C ALA A 59 -12.20 -3.06 4.10
N LEU A 60 -11.85 -3.44 2.87
CA LEU A 60 -12.48 -2.87 1.69
C LEU A 60 -13.98 -3.14 1.76
N ASP A 61 -14.79 -2.16 1.37
CA ASP A 61 -16.22 -2.38 1.18
C ASP A 61 -16.43 -3.62 0.28
N PRO A 62 -17.29 -4.58 0.65
CA PRO A 62 -17.42 -5.84 -0.08
C PRO A 62 -17.76 -5.69 -1.57
N LYS A 63 -18.39 -4.57 -1.98
CA LYS A 63 -18.62 -4.28 -3.40
C LYS A 63 -17.31 -3.87 -4.08
N ARG A 64 -16.52 -3.00 -3.43
CA ARG A 64 -15.18 -2.61 -3.90
C ARG A 64 -14.26 -3.82 -4.01
N ALA A 65 -14.23 -4.68 -2.99
CA ALA A 65 -13.42 -5.91 -2.99
C ALA A 65 -13.79 -6.85 -4.14
N ARG A 66 -15.08 -7.02 -4.43
CA ARG A 66 -15.54 -7.84 -5.58
C ARG A 66 -15.11 -7.26 -6.92
N SER A 67 -15.15 -5.94 -7.08
CA SER A 67 -14.75 -5.27 -8.31
C SER A 67 -13.23 -5.20 -8.50
N PHE A 68 -12.45 -5.35 -7.42
CA PHE A 68 -10.97 -5.40 -7.42
C PHE A 68 -10.39 -6.77 -7.85
N ASN A 69 -11.08 -7.49 -8.74
CA ASN A 69 -10.55 -8.72 -9.32
C ASN A 69 -9.79 -8.42 -10.62
N TYR A 70 -8.80 -9.25 -10.95
CA TYR A 70 -7.95 -9.05 -12.13
C TYR A 70 -8.75 -8.87 -13.41
N THR A 71 -9.76 -9.71 -13.65
CA THR A 71 -10.55 -9.66 -14.88
C THR A 71 -11.31 -8.35 -15.06
N THR A 72 -11.93 -7.83 -13.99
CA THR A 72 -12.69 -6.57 -14.03
C THR A 72 -11.76 -5.37 -14.19
N VAL A 73 -10.63 -5.36 -13.47
CA VAL A 73 -9.64 -4.29 -13.57
C VAL A 73 -9.00 -4.28 -14.97
N HIS A 74 -8.64 -5.45 -15.50
CA HIS A 74 -8.04 -5.58 -16.81
C HIS A 74 -9.00 -5.15 -17.93
N ASP A 75 -10.26 -5.62 -17.89
CA ASP A 75 -11.30 -5.22 -18.84
C ASP A 75 -11.57 -3.70 -18.80
N TYR A 76 -11.60 -3.10 -17.61
CA TYR A 76 -11.70 -1.65 -17.46
C TYR A 76 -10.56 -0.91 -18.17
N PHE A 77 -9.31 -1.29 -17.94
CA PHE A 77 -8.16 -0.63 -18.58
C PHE A 77 -8.11 -0.84 -20.09
N ASN A 78 -8.54 -2.00 -20.59
CA ASN A 78 -8.65 -2.24 -22.03
C ASN A 78 -9.68 -1.32 -22.67
N LYS A 79 -10.86 -1.17 -22.04
CA LYS A 79 -11.90 -0.25 -22.50
C LYS A 79 -11.46 1.20 -22.44
N LEU A 80 -10.82 1.61 -21.33
CA LEU A 80 -10.28 2.96 -21.18
C LEU A 80 -9.27 3.27 -22.30
N LYS A 81 -8.33 2.35 -22.55
CA LYS A 81 -7.34 2.52 -23.60
C LYS A 81 -7.98 2.67 -24.98
N ALA A 82 -8.99 1.85 -25.31
CA ALA A 82 -9.70 1.95 -26.58
C ALA A 82 -10.37 3.32 -26.77
N VAL A 83 -10.98 3.87 -25.72
CA VAL A 83 -11.61 5.21 -25.76
C VAL A 83 -10.57 6.32 -25.93
N LEU A 84 -9.43 6.23 -25.24
CA LEU A 84 -8.36 7.21 -25.37
C LEU A 84 -7.77 7.21 -26.79
N GLU A 85 -7.57 6.03 -27.38
CA GLU A 85 -7.09 5.87 -28.76
C GLU A 85 -8.12 6.34 -29.80
N GLU A 86 -9.41 6.05 -29.61
CA GLU A 86 -10.49 6.47 -30.51
C GLU A 86 -10.61 8.00 -30.60
N HIS A 87 -10.38 8.70 -29.49
CA HIS A 87 -10.52 10.15 -29.40
C HIS A 87 -9.20 10.91 -29.42
N ASP A 88 -8.06 10.23 -29.66
CA ASP A 88 -6.71 10.81 -29.65
C ASP A 88 -6.43 11.63 -28.37
N ILE A 89 -6.87 11.11 -27.23
CA ILE A 89 -6.73 11.78 -25.93
C ILE A 89 -5.38 11.35 -25.33
N PRO A 90 -4.43 12.27 -25.17
CA PRO A 90 -3.14 11.95 -24.56
C PRO A 90 -3.32 11.78 -23.05
N TRP A 91 -2.44 10.98 -22.42
CA TRP A 91 -2.58 10.62 -21.01
C TRP A 91 -2.52 11.83 -20.06
N GLU A 92 -1.82 12.91 -20.45
CA GLU A 92 -1.76 14.16 -19.68
C GLU A 92 -3.13 14.84 -19.51
N ASN A 93 -4.11 14.49 -20.35
CA ASN A 93 -5.47 15.04 -20.31
C ASN A 93 -6.46 14.11 -19.58
N VAL A 94 -5.98 13.02 -18.97
CA VAL A 94 -6.80 12.11 -18.17
C VAL A 94 -6.77 12.56 -16.71
N TYR A 95 -7.82 13.25 -16.28
CA TYR A 95 -7.94 13.76 -14.91
C TYR A 95 -8.74 12.80 -14.03
N ASN A 96 -8.29 12.60 -12.78
CA ASN A 96 -9.07 11.87 -11.79
C ASN A 96 -10.25 12.73 -11.34
N MET A 97 -11.48 12.25 -11.57
CA MET A 97 -12.73 12.89 -11.15
C MET A 97 -13.16 12.33 -9.79
N ASP A 98 -12.31 12.50 -8.78
CA ASP A 98 -12.60 12.06 -7.41
C ASP A 98 -12.36 13.22 -6.42
N GLU A 99 -13.37 13.43 -5.57
CA GLU A 99 -13.51 14.36 -4.43
C GLU A 99 -13.91 15.84 -4.60
N LYS A 100 -13.75 16.51 -5.74
CA LYS A 100 -14.40 17.83 -5.99
C LYS A 100 -14.62 18.07 -7.49
N GLY A 101 -15.82 17.77 -7.98
CA GLY A 101 -16.25 18.22 -9.30
C GLY A 101 -16.25 19.75 -9.37
N CYS A 102 -15.81 20.29 -10.51
CA CYS A 102 -15.75 21.73 -10.80
C CYS A 102 -17.01 22.44 -10.27
N GLN A 103 -16.86 23.25 -9.22
CA GLN A 103 -17.92 24.16 -8.78
C GLN A 103 -17.88 25.36 -9.72
N LEU A 104 -18.83 25.43 -10.66
CA LEU A 104 -19.08 26.62 -11.48
C LEU A 104 -19.63 27.76 -10.61
#